data_AF-F7BEW5-F1
#
_entry.id   AF-F7BEW5-F1
#
_cell.length_a   1.000
_cell.length_b   1.000
_cell.length_c   1.000
_cell.angle_alpha   90.00
_cell.angle_beta   90.00
_cell.angle_gamma   90.00
#
_symmetry.space_group_name_H-M   'P 1'
#
loop_
_entity.id
_entity.type
_entity.pdbx_description
1 polymer ?
#
loop_
_entity_poly.entity_id
_entity_poly.type
_entity_poly.pdbx_seq_one_letter_code
_entity_poly.pdbx_strand_id
1 'polypeptide(L)'
;MISPCPPPPEPPAPPPKAPAPQTPILPPPPLPPHLPDLALPPPSSSLEAPVPPPPPLPPPPTAPGVAPPHVYGLEKSRLLKEALEKAGPVPRGREDVKRLLKLHKDRFRSDLRWILFCADLPSLIQEGPQCGLVALWMAGTLLVPPSGIPLERLVQMAMERGYTAQGEMFSVADMGRLAQEALGCQAELLCGGLGGPNRDHVLRHLVAGHPLLIPYDEDFNHEPCQRRGCKAHWAVSAGVLLGVQHVPGLSYAEDPELPGLFHPAPGMPHQPPSLPEEGSPGAVYLLSKQGKSWHYQLWDYDQVRDSNLQLTDFSPTRAADGRDTEPSTRVTAR
;
A
#
# COMPACT_ATOMS: atom_id res chain seq x y z
N MET A 1 14.71 40.43 -24.09
CA MET A 1 13.34 40.89 -23.83
C MET A 1 12.40 39.84 -24.40
N ILE A 2 11.82 39.01 -23.53
CA ILE A 2 10.93 37.91 -23.93
C ILE A 2 9.63 38.14 -23.16
N SER A 3 8.53 38.28 -23.92
CA SER A 3 7.20 38.58 -23.43
C SER A 3 6.58 37.35 -22.75
N PRO A 4 5.89 37.47 -21.61
CA PRO A 4 5.20 36.33 -21.01
C PRO A 4 3.86 36.06 -21.73
N CYS A 5 3.57 34.78 -21.97
CA CYS A 5 2.28 34.30 -22.46
C CYS A 5 1.16 34.54 -21.42
N PRO A 6 -0.09 34.79 -21.85
CA PRO A 6 -1.21 34.94 -20.92
C PRO A 6 -1.68 33.58 -20.38
N PRO A 7 -2.25 33.53 -19.17
CA PRO A 7 -2.81 32.31 -18.61
C PRO A 7 -4.09 31.86 -19.34
N PRO A 8 -4.44 30.56 -19.32
CA PRO A 8 -5.66 30.05 -19.91
C PRO A 8 -6.91 30.54 -19.17
N PRO A 9 -8.07 30.65 -19.84
CA PRO A 9 -9.30 31.14 -19.25
C PRO A 9 -9.88 30.15 -18.23
N GLU A 10 -10.42 30.69 -17.15
CA GLU A 10 -11.08 29.96 -16.07
C GLU A 10 -12.37 29.26 -16.60
N PRO A 11 -12.65 28.01 -16.20
CA PRO A 11 -13.89 27.35 -16.57
C PRO A 11 -15.11 28.02 -15.91
N PRO A 12 -16.29 28.03 -16.58
CA PRO A 12 -17.47 28.69 -16.06
C PRO A 12 -18.00 28.01 -14.79
N ALA A 13 -18.45 28.84 -13.84
CA ALA A 13 -19.05 28.39 -12.59
C ALA A 13 -20.29 27.51 -12.83
N PRO A 14 -20.51 26.45 -12.03
CA PRO A 14 -21.68 25.60 -12.16
C PRO A 14 -22.95 26.37 -11.77
N PRO A 15 -24.10 26.08 -12.41
CA PRO A 15 -25.36 26.74 -12.10
C PRO A 15 -25.84 26.37 -10.67
N PRO A 16 -26.58 27.27 -9.99
CA PRO A 16 -27.06 27.02 -8.64
C PRO A 16 -28.04 25.84 -8.61
N LYS A 17 -27.84 24.93 -7.66
CA LYS A 17 -28.73 23.79 -7.40
C LYS A 17 -30.14 24.27 -7.03
N ALA A 18 -31.14 23.73 -7.72
CA ALA A 18 -32.55 23.93 -7.37
C ALA A 18 -32.84 23.38 -5.95
N PRO A 19 -33.75 24.01 -5.17
CA PRO A 19 -34.11 23.53 -3.85
C PRO A 19 -34.90 22.23 -3.95
N ALA A 20 -34.58 21.27 -3.07
CA ALA A 20 -35.34 20.02 -2.92
C ALA A 20 -36.78 20.32 -2.42
N PRO A 21 -37.80 19.54 -2.84
CA PRO A 21 -39.15 19.72 -2.37
C PRO A 21 -39.27 19.26 -0.90
N GLN A 22 -39.79 20.14 -0.06
CA GLN A 22 -40.10 19.85 1.33
C GLN A 22 -41.36 18.98 1.40
N THR A 23 -41.24 17.80 2.01
CA THR A 23 -42.38 16.96 2.41
C THR A 23 -43.09 17.58 3.63
N PRO A 24 -44.43 17.69 3.62
CA PRO A 24 -45.15 18.22 4.78
C PRO A 24 -45.19 17.19 5.91
N ILE A 25 -44.76 17.61 7.11
CA ILE A 25 -44.89 16.86 8.36
C ILE A 25 -46.35 16.95 8.82
N LEU A 26 -47.06 15.83 8.85
CA LEU A 26 -48.36 15.71 9.50
C LEU A 26 -48.19 15.53 11.03
N PRO A 27 -49.03 16.16 11.86
CA PRO A 27 -49.04 15.90 13.30
C PRO A 27 -49.77 14.58 13.63
N PRO A 28 -49.45 13.91 14.75
CA PRO A 28 -50.10 12.67 15.16
C PRO A 28 -51.53 12.92 15.69
N PRO A 29 -52.44 11.93 15.60
CA PRO A 29 -53.82 12.05 16.08
C PRO A 29 -53.92 11.94 17.61
N PRO A 30 -54.99 12.50 18.23
CA PRO A 30 -55.17 12.48 19.68
C PRO A 30 -55.72 11.15 20.21
N LEU A 31 -55.34 10.82 21.45
CA LEU A 31 -55.82 9.67 22.24
C LEU A 31 -57.31 9.82 22.62
N PRO A 32 -58.09 8.72 22.68
CA PRO A 32 -59.50 8.75 23.09
C PRO A 32 -59.67 8.80 24.62
N PRO A 33 -60.81 9.36 25.12
CA PRO A 33 -61.04 9.59 26.54
C PRO A 33 -61.59 8.36 27.29
N HIS A 34 -61.38 8.40 28.60
CA HIS A 34 -61.80 7.48 29.65
C HIS A 34 -63.27 7.04 29.60
N LEU A 35 -63.53 5.78 30.00
CA LEU A 35 -64.84 5.28 30.44
C LEU A 35 -64.73 4.69 31.86
N PRO A 36 -65.83 4.70 32.64
CA PRO A 36 -65.81 4.70 34.09
C PRO A 36 -65.95 3.32 34.73
N ASP A 37 -65.51 3.33 35.98
CA ASP A 37 -65.48 2.30 37.01
C ASP A 37 -66.86 1.65 37.25
N LEU A 38 -66.93 0.32 37.15
CA LEU A 38 -68.07 -0.49 37.55
C LEU A 38 -67.58 -1.61 38.47
N ALA A 39 -67.79 -1.38 39.77
CA ALA A 39 -67.56 -2.30 40.86
C ALA A 39 -68.45 -3.56 40.78
N LEU A 40 -67.87 -4.72 41.06
CA LEU A 40 -68.55 -5.98 41.39
C LEU A 40 -67.76 -6.74 42.48
N PRO A 41 -68.42 -7.64 43.25
CA PRO A 41 -68.30 -7.79 44.71
C PRO A 41 -67.22 -8.80 45.16
N PRO A 42 -66.91 -8.90 46.49
CA PRO A 42 -65.84 -9.77 46.96
C PRO A 42 -66.34 -11.20 47.20
N PRO A 43 -65.47 -12.22 47.02
CA PRO A 43 -65.64 -13.48 47.71
C PRO A 43 -64.47 -13.80 48.66
N SER A 44 -64.85 -13.96 49.93
CA SER A 44 -64.45 -15.01 50.87
C SER A 44 -62.97 -15.43 50.98
N SER A 45 -62.39 -15.10 52.14
CA SER A 45 -61.19 -15.70 52.72
C SER A 45 -61.26 -17.23 52.75
N SER A 46 -60.31 -17.88 52.08
CA SER A 46 -60.02 -19.31 52.21
C SER A 46 -58.50 -19.49 52.28
N LEU A 47 -58.05 -20.16 53.34
CA LEU A 47 -56.67 -20.55 53.69
C LEU A 47 -55.68 -20.67 52.51
N GLU A 48 -54.65 -19.83 52.54
CA GLU A 48 -53.52 -19.85 51.61
C GLU A 48 -52.51 -20.95 52.01
N ALA A 49 -52.23 -21.88 51.11
CA ALA A 49 -51.04 -22.73 51.18
C ALA A 49 -49.93 -22.10 50.31
N PRO A 50 -48.65 -22.17 50.67
CA PRO A 50 -47.60 -21.48 49.92
C PRO A 50 -47.42 -22.11 48.53
N VAL A 51 -47.51 -21.28 47.49
CA VAL A 51 -47.18 -21.68 46.11
C VAL A 51 -45.65 -21.83 46.00
N PRO A 52 -45.12 -22.95 45.45
CA PRO A 52 -43.68 -23.10 45.24
C PRO A 52 -43.16 -22.08 44.21
N PRO A 53 -41.91 -21.61 44.33
CA PRO A 53 -41.34 -20.66 43.39
C PRO A 53 -41.29 -21.27 41.97
N PRO A 54 -41.50 -20.44 40.92
CA PRO A 54 -41.41 -20.92 39.55
C PRO A 54 -39.98 -21.41 39.23
N PRO A 55 -39.84 -22.41 38.34
CA PRO A 55 -38.53 -22.90 37.93
C PRO A 55 -37.71 -21.77 37.27
N PRO A 56 -36.38 -21.78 37.43
CA PRO A 56 -35.51 -20.79 36.80
C PRO A 56 -35.69 -20.83 35.27
N LEU A 57 -35.78 -19.65 34.66
CA LEU A 57 -35.86 -19.50 33.21
C LEU A 57 -34.63 -20.15 32.55
N PRO A 58 -34.80 -20.83 31.41
CA PRO A 58 -33.67 -21.35 30.65
C PRO A 58 -32.76 -20.19 30.22
N PRO A 59 -31.44 -20.42 30.13
CA PRO A 59 -30.50 -19.39 29.69
C PRO A 59 -30.91 -18.87 28.31
N PRO A 60 -30.73 -17.57 28.02
CA PRO A 60 -31.03 -17.02 26.71
C PRO A 60 -30.23 -17.78 25.64
N PRO A 61 -30.81 -18.00 24.45
CA PRO A 61 -30.07 -18.63 23.36
C PRO A 61 -28.82 -17.82 23.08
N THR A 62 -27.67 -18.50 23.06
CA THR A 62 -26.39 -17.93 22.67
C THR A 62 -26.60 -17.21 21.34
N ALA A 63 -26.37 -15.89 21.31
CA ALA A 63 -26.38 -15.14 20.08
C ALA A 63 -25.52 -15.90 19.07
N PRO A 64 -25.96 -16.11 17.81
CA PRO A 64 -25.13 -16.75 16.80
C PRO A 64 -23.80 -15.98 16.78
N GLY A 65 -22.72 -16.67 17.14
CA GLY A 65 -21.40 -16.07 17.22
C GLY A 65 -21.15 -15.34 15.92
N VAL A 66 -20.93 -14.03 16.00
CA VAL A 66 -20.51 -13.24 14.85
C VAL A 66 -19.26 -13.93 14.35
N ALA A 67 -19.36 -14.61 13.20
CA ALA A 67 -18.22 -15.24 12.59
C ALA A 67 -17.13 -14.18 12.47
N PRO A 68 -15.87 -14.49 12.84
CA PRO A 68 -14.79 -13.51 12.77
C PRO A 68 -14.79 -12.87 11.38
N PRO A 69 -14.60 -11.54 11.29
CA PRO A 69 -14.69 -10.84 10.02
C PRO A 69 -13.74 -11.49 9.00
N HIS A 70 -14.30 -11.93 7.87
CA HIS A 70 -13.49 -12.48 6.79
C HIS A 70 -12.63 -11.35 6.21
N VAL A 71 -11.31 -11.51 6.34
CA VAL A 71 -10.30 -10.58 5.80
C VAL A 71 -9.73 -11.19 4.53
N TYR A 72 -9.83 -10.47 3.42
CA TYR A 72 -9.39 -10.96 2.12
C TYR A 72 -7.93 -11.43 2.14
N GLY A 73 -7.71 -12.67 1.71
CA GLY A 73 -6.37 -13.24 1.53
C GLY A 73 -5.62 -13.56 2.83
N LEU A 74 -6.22 -13.38 4.02
CA LEU A 74 -5.55 -13.57 5.31
C LEU A 74 -5.04 -15.02 5.50
N GLU A 75 -5.90 -16.01 5.25
CA GLU A 75 -5.52 -17.43 5.38
C GLU A 75 -4.34 -17.77 4.48
N LYS A 76 -4.40 -17.34 3.20
CA LYS A 76 -3.33 -17.56 2.23
C LYS A 76 -2.01 -16.91 2.68
N SER A 77 -2.06 -15.69 3.20
CA SER A 77 -0.87 -15.00 3.70
C SER A 77 -0.26 -15.67 4.94
N ARG A 78 -1.08 -16.18 5.85
CA ARG A 78 -0.60 -16.90 7.04
C ARG A 78 0.09 -18.21 6.66
N LEU A 79 -0.51 -18.97 5.75
CA LEU A 79 0.11 -20.19 5.20
C LEU A 79 1.45 -19.90 4.53
N LEU A 80 1.54 -18.80 3.75
CA LEU A 80 2.79 -18.36 3.13
C LEU A 80 3.85 -18.01 4.17
N LYS A 81 3.48 -17.22 5.18
CA LYS A 81 4.37 -16.80 6.27
C LYS A 81 4.91 -18.01 7.03
N GLU A 82 4.05 -18.95 7.42
CA GLU A 82 4.45 -20.20 8.08
C GLU A 82 5.37 -21.07 7.22
N ALA A 83 5.11 -21.16 5.90
CA ALA A 83 5.94 -21.92 4.99
C ALA A 83 7.35 -21.32 4.86
N LEU A 84 7.43 -19.98 4.79
CA LEU A 84 8.71 -19.27 4.71
C LEU A 84 9.49 -19.38 6.03
N GLU A 85 8.84 -19.18 7.18
CA GLU A 85 9.47 -19.33 8.51
C GLU A 85 10.07 -20.72 8.72
N LYS A 86 9.48 -21.77 8.14
CA LYS A 86 10.02 -23.13 8.14
C LYS A 86 11.20 -23.33 7.18
N ALA A 87 11.30 -22.54 6.11
CA ALA A 87 12.32 -22.69 5.07
C ALA A 87 13.70 -22.14 5.50
N GLY A 88 13.74 -21.22 6.47
CA GLY A 88 14.99 -20.68 7.02
C GLY A 88 14.90 -19.21 7.42
N PRO A 89 16.02 -18.60 7.83
CA PRO A 89 16.04 -17.20 8.20
C PRO A 89 15.88 -16.28 7.00
N VAL A 90 15.34 -15.08 7.24
CA VAL A 90 15.25 -14.01 6.24
C VAL A 90 16.65 -13.68 5.72
N PRO A 91 16.87 -13.66 4.39
CA PRO A 91 18.16 -13.26 3.83
C PRO A 91 18.54 -11.84 4.23
N ARG A 92 19.82 -11.64 4.58
CA ARG A 92 20.39 -10.30 4.74
C ARG A 92 20.42 -9.59 3.39
N GLY A 93 20.08 -8.30 3.33
CA GLY A 93 19.75 -7.66 2.05
C GLY A 93 20.94 -7.54 1.10
N ARG A 94 22.17 -7.29 1.59
CA ARG A 94 23.35 -7.24 0.72
C ARG A 94 23.67 -8.60 0.08
N GLU A 95 23.65 -9.68 0.87
CA GLU A 95 23.89 -11.04 0.36
C GLU A 95 22.77 -11.49 -0.59
N ASP A 96 21.53 -11.08 -0.31
CA ASP A 96 20.37 -11.37 -1.14
C ASP A 96 20.48 -10.70 -2.52
N VAL A 97 20.84 -9.42 -2.56
CA VAL A 97 21.10 -8.69 -3.82
C VAL A 97 22.27 -9.32 -4.59
N LYS A 98 23.38 -9.65 -3.92
CA LYS A 98 24.51 -10.34 -4.58
C LYS A 98 24.09 -11.67 -5.22
N ARG A 99 23.30 -12.48 -4.52
CA ARG A 99 22.76 -13.74 -5.05
C ARG A 99 21.87 -13.48 -6.26
N LEU A 100 20.98 -12.49 -6.18
CA LEU A 100 20.07 -12.10 -7.26
C LEU A 100 20.85 -11.66 -8.52
N LEU A 101 21.87 -10.81 -8.37
CA LEU A 101 22.69 -10.35 -9.49
C LEU A 101 23.48 -11.50 -10.14
N LYS A 102 24.00 -12.45 -9.34
CA LYS A 102 24.65 -13.67 -9.85
C LYS A 102 23.68 -14.54 -10.66
N LEU A 103 22.44 -14.69 -10.18
CA LEU A 103 21.39 -15.46 -10.85
C LEU A 103 20.98 -14.83 -12.19
N HIS A 104 20.98 -13.50 -12.25
CA HIS A 104 20.57 -12.73 -13.43
C HIS A 104 21.75 -12.22 -14.28
N LYS A 105 22.96 -12.73 -14.07
CA LYS A 105 24.17 -12.24 -14.78
C LYS A 105 24.03 -12.25 -16.31
N ASP A 106 23.26 -13.20 -16.86
CA ASP A 106 23.09 -13.36 -18.31
C ASP A 106 22.14 -12.29 -18.90
N ARG A 107 21.39 -11.56 -18.05
CA ARG A 107 20.63 -10.36 -18.47
C ARG A 107 21.53 -9.15 -18.65
N PHE A 108 22.76 -9.19 -18.14
CA PHE A 108 23.68 -8.06 -18.17
C PHE A 108 24.48 -8.03 -19.46
N ARG A 109 24.18 -7.03 -20.27
CA ARG A 109 24.94 -6.63 -21.45
C ARG A 109 26.41 -6.40 -21.11
N SER A 110 27.30 -7.06 -21.86
CA SER A 110 28.75 -7.03 -21.69
C SER A 110 29.40 -5.75 -22.22
N ASP A 111 28.70 -5.01 -23.08
CA ASP A 111 29.13 -3.70 -23.58
C ASP A 111 28.85 -2.55 -22.60
N LEU A 112 28.16 -2.83 -21.49
CA LEU A 112 27.88 -1.88 -20.42
C LEU A 112 28.75 -2.15 -19.18
N ARG A 113 28.87 -1.13 -18.37
CA ARG A 113 29.34 -1.18 -16.98
C ARG A 113 28.14 -0.95 -16.08
N TRP A 114 28.04 -1.72 -15.01
CA TRP A 114 26.86 -1.75 -14.16
C TRP A 114 27.19 -1.08 -12.84
N ILE A 115 26.40 -0.09 -12.42
CA ILE A 115 26.59 0.60 -11.14
C ILE A 115 25.38 0.31 -10.25
N LEU A 116 25.61 -0.30 -9.08
CA LEU A 116 24.58 -0.60 -8.10
C LEU A 116 24.51 0.48 -7.02
N PHE A 117 23.33 1.06 -6.85
CA PHE A 117 22.95 1.84 -5.68
C PHE A 117 21.87 1.05 -4.96
N CYS A 118 22.11 0.61 -3.72
CA CYS A 118 21.11 -0.14 -2.97
C CYS A 118 21.32 0.06 -1.47
N ALA A 119 20.26 0.47 -0.79
CA ALA A 119 20.20 0.46 0.67
C ALA A 119 19.79 -0.92 1.19
N ASP A 120 20.11 -1.23 2.45
CA ASP A 120 19.68 -2.49 3.06
C ASP A 120 18.25 -2.34 3.58
N LEU A 121 17.32 -3.09 2.98
CA LEU A 121 15.89 -3.04 3.28
C LEU A 121 15.48 -4.35 3.97
N PRO A 122 14.79 -4.31 5.13
CA PRO A 122 14.26 -5.51 5.75
C PRO A 122 13.12 -6.12 4.93
N SER A 123 12.79 -7.37 5.23
CA SER A 123 11.65 -8.06 4.63
C SER A 123 10.60 -8.39 5.69
N LEU A 124 9.33 -8.22 5.32
CA LEU A 124 8.17 -8.54 6.16
C LEU A 124 7.08 -9.13 5.27
N ILE A 125 6.56 -10.30 5.66
CA ILE A 125 5.43 -10.91 4.96
C ILE A 125 4.14 -10.29 5.49
N GLN A 126 3.36 -9.71 4.58
CA GLN A 126 2.07 -9.12 4.86
C GLN A 126 1.08 -10.17 5.34
N GLU A 127 0.11 -9.74 6.14
CA GLU A 127 -1.06 -10.53 6.49
C GLU A 127 -2.32 -9.83 5.95
N GLY A 128 -3.11 -10.55 5.16
CA GLY A 128 -4.28 -9.97 4.48
C GLY A 128 -3.90 -8.89 3.44
N PRO A 129 -4.71 -7.83 3.29
CA PRO A 129 -4.52 -6.82 2.23
C PRO A 129 -3.48 -5.72 2.55
N GLN A 130 -2.53 -5.98 3.47
CA GLN A 130 -1.61 -4.98 4.02
C GLN A 130 -0.41 -4.59 3.14
N CYS A 131 -0.42 -4.93 1.85
CA CYS A 131 0.74 -4.74 0.96
C CYS A 131 1.32 -3.31 0.97
N GLY A 132 0.46 -2.29 0.93
CA GLY A 132 0.89 -0.89 0.97
C GLY A 132 1.52 -0.49 2.30
N LEU A 133 0.93 -0.91 3.41
CA LEU A 133 1.42 -0.57 4.75
C LEU A 133 2.72 -1.30 5.08
N VAL A 134 2.88 -2.53 4.59
CA VAL A 134 4.13 -3.29 4.68
C VAL A 134 5.23 -2.64 3.85
N ALA A 135 4.93 -2.20 2.62
CA ALA A 135 5.89 -1.47 1.80
C ALA A 135 6.30 -0.13 2.44
N LEU A 136 5.34 0.62 3.02
CA LEU A 136 5.60 1.84 3.77
C LEU A 136 6.47 1.59 5.00
N TRP A 137 6.19 0.53 5.76
CA TRP A 137 6.99 0.13 6.92
C TRP A 137 8.44 -0.16 6.52
N MET A 138 8.63 -0.96 5.46
CA MET A 138 9.96 -1.24 4.91
C MET A 138 10.67 0.07 4.52
N ALA A 139 10.00 0.95 3.76
CA ALA A 139 10.55 2.25 3.35
C ALA A 139 10.97 3.12 4.53
N GLY A 140 10.20 3.12 5.63
CA GLY A 140 10.49 3.88 6.83
C GLY A 140 11.81 3.51 7.50
N THR A 141 12.33 2.30 7.26
CA THR A 141 13.63 1.86 7.81
C THR A 141 14.83 2.49 7.10
N LEU A 142 14.63 3.04 5.90
CA LEU A 142 15.67 3.77 5.15
C LEU A 142 15.76 5.26 5.51
N LEU A 143 14.83 5.76 6.33
CA LEU A 143 14.86 7.14 6.79
C LEU A 143 16.01 7.36 7.80
N VAL A 144 16.35 8.63 8.03
CA VAL A 144 17.38 9.02 9.00
C VAL A 144 16.76 10.00 10.01
N PRO A 145 16.59 9.61 11.28
CA PRO A 145 16.80 8.26 11.83
C PRO A 145 15.79 7.23 11.26
N PRO A 146 16.13 5.91 11.26
CA PRO A 146 15.18 4.88 10.85
C PRO A 146 13.91 4.91 11.69
N SER A 147 12.77 4.70 11.05
CA SER A 147 11.50 4.63 11.78
C SER A 147 11.48 3.43 12.71
N GLY A 148 11.17 3.68 13.99
CA GLY A 148 10.91 2.65 15.00
C GLY A 148 9.43 2.28 15.14
N ILE A 149 8.55 2.79 14.26
CA ILE A 149 7.11 2.55 14.36
C ILE A 149 6.80 1.10 13.94
N PRO A 150 6.15 0.30 14.79
CA PRO A 150 5.74 -1.05 14.44
C PRO A 150 4.61 -1.04 13.38
N LEU A 151 4.52 -2.09 12.54
CA LEU A 151 3.52 -2.16 11.48
C LEU A 151 2.09 -2.02 12.02
N GLU A 152 1.81 -2.62 13.18
CA GLU A 152 0.50 -2.57 13.83
C GLU A 152 0.06 -1.13 14.11
N ARG A 153 1.01 -0.25 14.47
CA ARG A 153 0.71 1.17 14.69
C ARG A 153 0.42 1.89 13.38
N LEU A 154 1.12 1.56 12.28
CA LEU A 154 0.80 2.11 10.95
C LEU A 154 -0.60 1.71 10.49
N VAL A 155 -0.97 0.43 10.67
CA VAL A 155 -2.33 -0.06 10.36
C VAL A 155 -3.36 0.69 11.20
N GLN A 156 -3.14 0.81 12.52
CA GLN A 156 -4.04 1.52 13.40
C GLN A 156 -4.24 2.99 12.99
N MET A 157 -3.15 3.70 12.69
CA MET A 157 -3.23 5.09 12.23
C MET A 157 -3.99 5.22 10.91
N ALA A 158 -3.75 4.32 9.95
CA ALA A 158 -4.48 4.30 8.68
C ALA A 158 -5.99 4.08 8.91
N MET A 159 -6.37 3.21 9.84
CA MET A 159 -7.78 2.97 10.21
C MET A 159 -8.40 4.19 10.90
N GLU A 160 -7.69 4.80 11.88
CA GLU A 160 -8.12 6.02 12.59
C GLU A 160 -8.36 7.20 11.63
N ARG A 161 -7.60 7.27 10.53
CA ARG A 161 -7.74 8.28 9.48
C ARG A 161 -8.76 7.92 8.40
N GLY A 162 -9.33 6.71 8.46
CA GLY A 162 -10.29 6.23 7.46
C GLY A 162 -9.66 5.91 6.10
N TYR A 163 -8.34 5.73 6.03
CA TYR A 163 -7.64 5.36 4.79
C TYR A 163 -7.80 3.87 4.45
N THR A 164 -8.17 3.06 5.43
CA THR A 164 -8.30 1.62 5.31
C THR A 164 -9.35 1.07 6.28
N ALA A 165 -10.03 -0.01 5.91
CA ALA A 165 -10.90 -0.80 6.77
C ALA A 165 -10.20 -2.05 7.31
N GLN A 166 -9.34 -2.70 6.53
CA GLN A 166 -8.72 -4.00 6.86
C GLN A 166 -7.19 -4.03 6.65
N GLY A 167 -6.58 -2.92 6.24
CA GLY A 167 -5.16 -2.78 5.94
C GLY A 167 -4.86 -2.50 4.46
N GLU A 168 -5.86 -2.53 3.59
CA GLU A 168 -5.75 -2.12 2.19
C GLU A 168 -5.40 -0.64 2.05
N MET A 169 -4.58 -0.30 1.05
CA MET A 169 -4.25 1.09 0.72
C MET A 169 -4.41 1.29 -0.78
N PHE A 170 -5.43 2.04 -1.19
CA PHE A 170 -5.75 2.26 -2.60
C PHE A 170 -5.30 3.63 -3.12
N SER A 171 -4.98 4.56 -2.23
CA SER A 171 -4.74 5.95 -2.61
C SER A 171 -3.28 6.32 -2.36
N VAL A 172 -2.59 6.72 -3.43
CA VAL A 172 -1.23 7.28 -3.35
C VAL A 172 -1.18 8.54 -2.49
N ALA A 173 -2.26 9.32 -2.46
CA ALA A 173 -2.35 10.53 -1.65
C ALA A 173 -2.52 10.21 -0.17
N ASP A 174 -3.34 9.21 0.18
CA ASP A 174 -3.48 8.72 1.56
C ASP A 174 -2.19 8.07 2.06
N MET A 175 -1.51 7.31 1.20
CA MET A 175 -0.18 6.76 1.47
C MET A 175 0.82 7.88 1.81
N GLY A 176 0.87 8.94 0.99
CA GLY A 176 1.76 10.09 1.22
C GLY A 176 1.46 10.80 2.55
N ARG A 177 0.17 11.06 2.84
CA ARG A 177 -0.26 11.66 4.12
C ARG A 177 0.12 10.79 5.31
N LEU A 178 -0.11 9.48 5.22
CA LEU A 178 0.24 8.54 6.27
C LEU A 178 1.76 8.50 6.50
N ALA A 179 2.56 8.52 5.43
CA ALA A 179 4.02 8.54 5.54
C ALA A 179 4.51 9.80 6.28
N GLN A 180 4.00 10.98 5.90
CA GLN A 180 4.36 12.24 6.55
C GLN A 180 3.97 12.25 8.03
N GLU A 181 2.76 11.80 8.35
CA GLU A 181 2.24 11.83 9.71
C GLU A 181 2.92 10.78 10.62
N ALA A 182 3.02 9.54 10.16
CA ALA A 182 3.48 8.44 10.98
C ALA A 182 5.01 8.33 11.05
N LEU A 183 5.71 8.68 9.97
CA LEU A 183 7.16 8.56 9.88
C LEU A 183 7.88 9.90 10.06
N GLY A 184 7.16 11.03 10.07
CA GLY A 184 7.75 12.37 10.17
C GLY A 184 8.64 12.73 8.97
N CYS A 185 8.44 12.07 7.82
CA CYS A 185 9.25 12.28 6.63
C CYS A 185 8.61 13.29 5.67
N GLN A 186 9.40 13.74 4.68
CA GLN A 186 8.85 14.37 3.50
C GLN A 186 8.44 13.28 2.51
N ALA A 187 7.19 13.33 2.04
CA ALA A 187 6.69 12.48 0.96
C ALA A 187 6.31 13.36 -0.23
N GLU A 188 6.77 12.97 -1.41
CA GLU A 188 6.42 13.61 -2.68
C GLU A 188 5.58 12.64 -3.51
N LEU A 189 4.44 13.13 -4.00
CA LEU A 189 3.58 12.39 -4.92
C LEU A 189 3.91 12.80 -6.34
N LEU A 190 4.22 11.82 -7.19
CA LEU A 190 4.50 12.04 -8.61
C LEU A 190 3.24 11.75 -9.45
N CYS A 191 2.70 12.80 -10.07
CA CYS A 191 1.60 12.67 -11.04
C CYS A 191 2.15 12.29 -12.42
N GLY A 192 1.41 11.51 -13.20
CA GLY A 192 1.80 11.07 -14.55
C GLY A 192 2.63 9.78 -14.62
N GLY A 193 2.76 9.05 -13.51
CA GLY A 193 3.48 7.77 -13.45
C GLY A 193 5.01 7.93 -13.39
N LEU A 194 5.74 6.87 -13.73
CA LEU A 194 7.21 6.83 -13.60
C LEU A 194 7.98 7.34 -14.85
N GLY A 195 7.30 7.70 -15.93
CA GLY A 195 7.93 8.09 -17.20
C GLY A 195 8.22 9.58 -17.34
N GLY A 196 8.77 9.98 -18.50
CA GLY A 196 8.95 11.37 -18.88
C GLY A 196 9.73 12.19 -17.84
N PRO A 197 9.24 13.36 -17.39
CA PRO A 197 9.99 14.21 -16.46
C PRO A 197 10.20 13.57 -15.08
N ASN A 198 9.35 12.60 -14.69
CA ASN A 198 9.47 11.91 -13.40
C ASN A 198 10.61 10.89 -13.40
N ARG A 199 11.00 10.38 -14.56
CA ARG A 199 12.01 9.32 -14.66
C ARG A 199 13.32 9.74 -14.02
N ASP A 200 13.90 10.84 -14.49
CA ASP A 200 15.18 11.30 -13.97
C ASP A 200 15.10 11.72 -12.51
N HIS A 201 13.94 12.23 -12.08
CA HIS A 201 13.67 12.55 -10.69
C HIS A 201 13.71 11.32 -9.80
N VAL A 202 13.01 10.26 -10.19
CA VAL A 202 13.01 8.95 -9.53
C VAL A 202 14.42 8.37 -9.46
N LEU A 203 15.17 8.39 -10.57
CA LEU A 203 16.52 7.81 -10.58
C LEU A 203 17.47 8.59 -9.68
N ARG A 204 17.42 9.92 -9.68
CA ARG A 204 18.20 10.76 -8.75
C ARG A 204 17.83 10.46 -7.29
N HIS A 205 16.54 10.29 -7.00
CA HIS A 205 16.03 9.96 -5.67
C HIS A 205 16.56 8.61 -5.16
N LEU A 206 16.53 7.58 -6.01
CA LEU A 206 17.06 6.25 -5.68
C LEU A 206 18.58 6.22 -5.56
N VAL A 207 19.30 6.94 -6.43
CA VAL A 207 20.77 7.09 -6.35
C VAL A 207 21.18 7.78 -5.04
N ALA A 208 20.37 8.71 -4.54
CA ALA A 208 20.57 9.35 -3.24
C ALA A 208 20.26 8.41 -2.04
N GLY A 209 19.78 7.19 -2.29
CA GLY A 209 19.48 6.19 -1.25
C GLY A 209 18.10 6.33 -0.62
N HIS A 210 17.23 7.17 -1.18
CA HIS A 210 15.87 7.33 -0.65
C HIS A 210 14.93 6.23 -1.18
N PRO A 211 13.93 5.80 -0.37
CA PRO A 211 12.94 4.83 -0.80
C PRO A 211 11.96 5.41 -1.81
N LEU A 212 11.45 4.55 -2.69
CA LEU A 212 10.34 4.83 -3.59
C LEU A 212 9.22 3.81 -3.37
N LEU A 213 8.00 4.28 -3.05
CA LEU A 213 6.82 3.43 -3.01
C LEU A 213 6.16 3.39 -4.38
N ILE A 214 5.85 2.19 -4.87
CA ILE A 214 5.38 1.97 -6.24
C ILE A 214 4.11 1.11 -6.18
N PRO A 215 2.94 1.66 -6.56
CA PRO A 215 1.81 0.82 -6.90
C PRO A 215 2.03 0.23 -8.30
N TYR A 216 1.76 -1.07 -8.45
CA TYR A 216 1.93 -1.80 -9.70
C TYR A 216 0.98 -3.01 -9.76
N ASP A 217 0.80 -3.62 -10.92
CA ASP A 217 0.08 -4.89 -11.06
C ASP A 217 1.06 -6.07 -10.89
N GLU A 218 0.76 -6.96 -9.97
CA GLU A 218 1.60 -8.10 -9.60
C GLU A 218 1.24 -9.37 -10.40
N ASP A 219 2.24 -10.04 -10.99
CA ASP A 219 2.08 -11.37 -11.58
C ASP A 219 2.36 -12.52 -10.58
N PHE A 220 2.19 -13.77 -10.99
CA PHE A 220 2.36 -14.94 -10.11
C PHE A 220 3.77 -15.08 -9.51
N ASN A 221 4.80 -14.56 -10.17
CA ASN A 221 6.19 -14.50 -9.70
C ASN A 221 6.51 -13.19 -8.96
N HIS A 222 5.49 -12.39 -8.69
CA HIS A 222 5.53 -11.05 -8.10
C HIS A 222 6.17 -9.95 -8.95
N GLU A 223 6.59 -10.25 -10.19
CA GLU A 223 7.08 -9.25 -11.12
C GLU A 223 5.97 -8.31 -11.61
N PRO A 224 6.32 -7.13 -12.15
CA PRO A 224 5.33 -6.23 -12.71
C PRO A 224 4.69 -6.79 -13.98
N CYS A 225 3.38 -6.69 -14.06
CA CYS A 225 2.60 -7.04 -15.24
C CYS A 225 1.56 -5.96 -15.53
N GLN A 226 0.76 -6.14 -16.58
CA GLN A 226 -0.32 -5.21 -16.95
C GLN A 226 -1.65 -5.96 -16.89
N ARG A 227 -2.44 -5.71 -15.85
CA ARG A 227 -3.75 -6.33 -15.55
C ARG A 227 -4.82 -5.30 -15.21
N ARG A 228 -4.61 -4.06 -15.64
CA ARG A 228 -5.44 -2.87 -15.49
C ARG A 228 -5.78 -2.50 -14.05
N GLY A 229 -4.97 -2.90 -13.08
CA GLY A 229 -5.24 -2.73 -11.64
C GLY A 229 -5.97 -3.91 -11.00
N CYS A 230 -6.39 -4.92 -11.77
CA CYS A 230 -7.04 -6.12 -11.22
C CYS A 230 -6.12 -6.94 -10.31
N LYS A 231 -4.80 -6.73 -10.40
CA LYS A 231 -3.77 -7.33 -9.55
C LYS A 231 -2.96 -6.26 -8.83
N ALA A 232 -3.55 -5.09 -8.58
CA ALA A 232 -2.87 -3.98 -7.95
C ALA A 232 -2.28 -4.41 -6.61
N HIS A 233 -1.03 -4.00 -6.43
CA HIS A 233 -0.15 -4.30 -5.32
C HIS A 233 0.80 -3.12 -5.08
N TRP A 234 1.48 -3.15 -3.94
CA TRP A 234 2.48 -2.16 -3.58
C TRP A 234 3.84 -2.81 -3.41
N ALA A 235 4.86 -2.11 -3.87
CA ALA A 235 6.25 -2.43 -3.63
C ALA A 235 6.99 -1.21 -3.10
N VAL A 236 8.17 -1.47 -2.55
CA VAL A 236 9.17 -0.47 -2.24
C VAL A 236 10.42 -0.78 -3.06
N SER A 237 10.94 0.23 -3.75
CA SER A 237 12.28 0.19 -4.33
C SER A 237 13.26 0.88 -3.40
N ALA A 238 14.36 0.18 -3.09
CA ALA A 238 15.42 0.63 -2.20
C ALA A 238 16.74 0.88 -2.95
N GLY A 239 16.72 0.80 -4.28
CA GLY A 239 17.91 0.87 -5.08
C GLY A 239 17.66 0.77 -6.58
N VAL A 240 18.70 1.08 -7.33
CA VAL A 240 18.73 1.06 -8.78
C VAL A 240 20.04 0.47 -9.26
N LEU A 241 19.96 -0.32 -10.33
CA LEU A 241 21.10 -0.82 -11.08
C LEU A 241 21.14 -0.11 -12.43
N LEU A 242 22.20 0.66 -12.66
CA LEU A 242 22.38 1.47 -13.87
C LEU A 242 23.42 0.83 -14.79
N GLY A 243 23.01 0.49 -16.01
CA GLY A 243 23.90 0.10 -17.10
C GLY A 243 24.34 1.34 -17.88
N VAL A 244 25.62 1.71 -17.75
CA VAL A 244 26.25 2.88 -18.38
C VAL A 244 27.41 2.47 -19.27
N GLN A 245 27.77 3.28 -20.27
CA GLN A 245 28.92 2.98 -21.14
C GLN A 245 30.27 3.22 -20.42
N HIS A 246 30.33 4.22 -19.54
CA HIS A 246 31.54 4.63 -18.83
C HIS A 246 31.23 4.86 -17.35
N VAL A 247 32.09 4.33 -16.47
CA VAL A 247 31.99 4.57 -15.03
C VAL A 247 32.62 5.94 -14.72
N PRO A 248 31.94 6.84 -13.96
CA PRO A 248 32.47 8.16 -13.68
C PRO A 248 33.62 8.11 -12.67
N GLY A 249 34.86 8.14 -13.17
CA GLY A 249 36.05 8.38 -12.36
C GLY A 249 36.35 7.32 -11.29
N LEU A 250 37.15 7.74 -10.29
CA LEU A 250 37.68 6.86 -9.23
C LEU A 250 36.74 6.72 -8.02
N SER A 251 35.53 7.31 -8.05
CA SER A 251 34.56 7.25 -6.95
C SER A 251 33.76 5.95 -6.90
N TYR A 252 34.09 4.99 -7.76
CA TYR A 252 33.43 3.68 -7.83
C TYR A 252 34.47 2.58 -7.75
N ALA A 253 34.14 1.53 -7.01
CA ALA A 253 34.94 0.32 -6.88
C ALA A 253 34.24 -0.84 -7.57
N GLU A 254 34.99 -1.62 -8.35
CA GLU A 254 34.49 -2.84 -8.97
C GLU A 254 34.21 -3.90 -7.89
N ASP A 255 33.13 -4.66 -8.06
CA ASP A 255 32.79 -5.77 -7.19
C ASP A 255 33.82 -6.90 -7.36
N PRO A 256 34.41 -7.42 -6.26
CA PRO A 256 35.45 -8.45 -6.36
C PRO A 256 34.93 -9.80 -6.88
N GLU A 257 33.62 -10.04 -6.85
CA GLU A 257 33.01 -11.31 -7.25
C GLU A 257 32.25 -11.22 -8.58
N LEU A 258 31.92 -10.00 -9.03
CA LEU A 258 31.11 -9.73 -10.21
C LEU A 258 31.81 -8.72 -11.12
N PRO A 259 32.68 -9.18 -12.05
CA PRO A 259 33.36 -8.28 -12.98
C PRO A 259 32.38 -7.43 -13.80
N GLY A 260 32.69 -6.15 -13.95
CA GLY A 260 31.84 -5.16 -14.61
C GLY A 260 30.74 -4.56 -13.75
N LEU A 261 30.54 -5.04 -12.52
CA LEU A 261 29.66 -4.42 -11.51
C LEU A 261 30.47 -3.48 -10.63
N PHE A 262 29.94 -2.30 -10.35
CA PHE A 262 30.57 -1.25 -9.58
C PHE A 262 29.64 -0.77 -8.47
N HIS A 263 30.25 -0.32 -7.38
CA HIS A 263 29.57 0.27 -6.22
C HIS A 263 30.19 1.63 -5.89
N PRO A 264 29.43 2.58 -5.31
CA PRO A 264 30.01 3.80 -4.76
C PRO A 264 31.12 3.47 -3.75
N ALA A 265 32.30 4.08 -3.92
CA ALA A 265 33.43 3.87 -3.04
C ALA A 265 33.14 4.43 -1.63
N PRO A 266 33.34 3.65 -0.54
CA PRO A 266 33.09 4.12 0.82
C PRO A 266 33.93 5.36 1.16
N GLY A 267 33.32 6.35 1.82
CA GLY A 267 34.02 7.54 2.33
C GLY A 267 34.40 8.59 1.28
N MET A 268 34.07 8.38 0.01
CA MET A 268 34.26 9.37 -1.05
C MET A 268 32.92 10.04 -1.39
N PRO A 269 32.87 11.39 -1.49
CA PRO A 269 31.72 12.05 -2.08
C PRO A 269 31.62 11.60 -3.55
N HIS A 270 30.55 10.87 -3.86
CA HIS A 270 30.31 10.40 -5.21
C HIS A 270 29.47 11.45 -5.96
N GLN A 271 29.97 11.91 -7.09
CA GLN A 271 29.10 12.57 -8.06
C GLN A 271 28.18 11.50 -8.65
N PRO A 272 26.85 11.72 -8.70
CA PRO A 272 25.95 10.77 -9.33
C PRO A 272 26.36 10.56 -10.80
N PRO A 273 26.26 9.33 -11.33
CA PRO A 273 26.61 9.08 -12.71
C PRO A 273 25.63 9.82 -13.62
N SER A 274 26.05 10.15 -14.85
CA SER A 274 25.11 10.57 -15.87
C SER A 274 24.07 9.47 -16.06
N LEU A 275 22.81 9.81 -15.80
CA LEU A 275 21.72 8.85 -15.93
C LEU A 275 21.61 8.42 -17.41
N PRO A 276 21.36 7.13 -17.69
CA PRO A 276 21.05 6.70 -19.05
C PRO A 276 19.86 7.49 -19.60
N GLU A 277 20.02 8.14 -20.75
CA GLU A 277 18.91 8.86 -21.41
C GLU A 277 17.80 7.87 -21.80
N GLU A 278 16.55 8.34 -21.82
CA GLU A 278 15.41 7.52 -22.24
C GLU A 278 15.56 7.15 -23.74
N GLY A 279 15.46 5.86 -24.08
CA GLY A 279 15.70 5.36 -25.43
C GLY A 279 17.19 5.24 -25.84
N SER A 280 18.13 5.55 -24.94
CA SER A 280 19.55 5.28 -25.14
C SER A 280 19.89 3.80 -24.95
N PRO A 281 21.06 3.33 -25.42
CA PRO A 281 21.48 1.93 -25.23
C PRO A 281 21.82 1.58 -23.76
N GLY A 282 21.66 2.47 -22.79
CA GLY A 282 21.79 2.10 -21.38
C GLY A 282 20.63 1.22 -20.89
N ALA A 283 20.75 0.73 -19.66
CA ALA A 283 19.72 -0.10 -19.04
C ALA A 283 19.48 0.33 -17.61
N VAL A 284 18.24 0.22 -17.13
CA VAL A 284 17.86 0.62 -15.78
C VAL A 284 17.02 -0.48 -15.16
N TYR A 285 17.45 -0.97 -14.00
CA TYR A 285 16.66 -1.90 -13.20
C TYR A 285 16.42 -1.36 -11.80
N LEU A 286 15.23 -1.64 -11.26
CA LEU A 286 14.87 -1.33 -9.88
C LEU A 286 15.09 -2.54 -8.98
N LEU A 287 15.74 -2.31 -7.84
CA LEU A 287 15.83 -3.29 -6.76
C LEU A 287 14.64 -3.09 -5.84
N SER A 288 13.71 -4.04 -5.85
CA SER A 288 12.40 -3.88 -5.21
C SER A 288 12.05 -5.03 -4.28
N LYS A 289 11.28 -4.74 -3.24
CA LYS A 289 10.65 -5.71 -2.33
C LYS A 289 9.16 -5.43 -2.18
N GLN A 290 8.43 -6.47 -1.79
CA GLN A 290 6.98 -6.44 -1.59
C GLN A 290 6.57 -7.47 -0.52
N GLY A 291 5.35 -7.36 0.01
CA GLY A 291 4.89 -8.08 1.21
C GLY A 291 4.64 -9.59 1.07
N LYS A 292 4.91 -10.23 -0.06
CA LYS A 292 4.70 -11.65 -0.34
C LYS A 292 5.99 -12.40 -0.65
N SER A 293 7.13 -11.73 -0.52
CA SER A 293 8.45 -12.35 -0.72
C SER A 293 9.46 -11.78 0.28
N TRP A 294 10.41 -12.60 0.69
CA TRP A 294 11.57 -12.13 1.45
C TRP A 294 12.70 -11.60 0.58
N HIS A 295 12.69 -11.94 -0.70
CA HIS A 295 13.80 -11.66 -1.60
C HIS A 295 13.59 -10.35 -2.35
N TYR A 296 14.70 -9.64 -2.56
CA TYR A 296 14.77 -8.62 -3.59
C TYR A 296 14.41 -9.20 -4.96
N GLN A 297 13.81 -8.34 -5.77
CA GLN A 297 13.56 -8.60 -7.17
C GLN A 297 14.22 -7.51 -8.03
N LEU A 298 14.64 -7.91 -9.22
CA LEU A 298 15.31 -7.06 -10.19
C LEU A 298 14.36 -6.79 -11.36
N TRP A 299 13.70 -5.64 -11.33
CA TRP A 299 12.67 -5.29 -12.30
C TRP A 299 13.20 -4.33 -13.35
N ASP A 300 12.84 -4.58 -14.59
CA ASP A 300 13.11 -3.64 -15.68
C ASP A 300 12.31 -2.35 -15.46
N TYR A 301 12.97 -1.19 -15.58
CA TYR A 301 12.34 0.09 -15.26
C TYR A 301 11.12 0.37 -16.15
N ASP A 302 11.22 0.07 -17.45
CA ASP A 302 10.13 0.32 -18.39
C ASP A 302 8.94 -0.60 -18.10
N GLN A 303 9.20 -1.85 -17.71
CA GLN A 303 8.16 -2.78 -17.26
C GLN A 303 7.42 -2.24 -16.02
N VAL A 304 8.14 -1.67 -15.05
CA VAL A 304 7.53 -1.07 -13.85
C VAL A 304 6.73 0.17 -14.20
N ARG A 305 7.28 1.06 -15.05
CA ARG A 305 6.60 2.26 -15.55
C ARG A 305 5.27 1.89 -16.19
N ASP A 306 5.27 0.92 -17.09
CA ASP A 306 4.08 0.54 -17.84
C ASP A 306 3.04 -0.11 -16.92
N SER A 307 3.48 -0.95 -15.97
CA SER A 307 2.61 -1.56 -14.95
C SER A 307 1.95 -0.51 -14.04
N ASN A 308 2.70 0.52 -13.64
CA ASN A 308 2.22 1.61 -12.80
C ASN A 308 1.21 2.51 -13.55
N LEU A 309 1.49 2.87 -14.80
CA LEU A 309 0.69 3.82 -15.58
C LEU A 309 -0.72 3.31 -15.91
N GLN A 310 -0.88 2.00 -16.00
CA GLN A 310 -2.13 1.36 -16.43
C GLN A 310 -3.09 0.97 -15.27
N LEU A 311 -2.78 1.36 -14.03
CA LEU A 311 -3.63 1.08 -12.87
C LEU A 311 -4.91 1.92 -12.91
N THR A 312 -5.96 1.41 -13.55
CA THR A 312 -7.21 2.15 -13.78
C THR A 312 -8.45 1.50 -13.18
N ASP A 313 -8.43 0.18 -12.99
CA ASP A 313 -9.58 -0.63 -12.62
C ASP A 313 -9.38 -1.28 -11.25
N PHE A 314 -10.49 -1.71 -10.66
CA PHE A 314 -10.50 -2.48 -9.42
C PHE A 314 -10.88 -3.93 -9.69
N SER A 315 -10.28 -4.86 -8.93
CA SER A 315 -10.52 -6.30 -9.10
C SER A 315 -11.97 -6.68 -8.77
N PRO A 316 -12.74 -7.27 -9.70
CA PRO A 316 -14.12 -7.70 -9.42
C PRO A 316 -14.21 -8.71 -8.28
N THR A 317 -13.21 -9.59 -8.14
CA THR A 317 -13.16 -10.58 -7.06
C THR A 317 -13.01 -9.94 -5.69
N ARG A 318 -12.24 -8.85 -5.59
CA ARG A 318 -12.09 -8.09 -4.32
C ARG A 318 -13.37 -7.31 -4.01
N ALA A 319 -14.04 -6.77 -5.04
CA ALA A 319 -15.30 -6.04 -4.86
C ALA A 319 -16.43 -6.90 -4.30
N ALA A 320 -16.41 -8.21 -4.56
CA ALA A 320 -17.42 -9.14 -4.07
C ALA A 320 -17.37 -9.36 -2.54
N ASP A 321 -16.29 -8.95 -1.85
CA ASP A 321 -16.13 -9.12 -0.41
C ASP A 321 -16.90 -8.08 0.43
N GLY A 322 -17.47 -7.04 -0.20
CA GLY A 322 -18.54 -6.19 0.35
C GLY A 322 -18.21 -5.37 1.61
N ARG A 323 -16.93 -5.21 1.99
CA ARG A 323 -16.49 -4.54 3.22
C ARG A 323 -15.49 -3.41 3.01
N ASP A 324 -15.33 -2.96 1.76
CA ASP A 324 -14.42 -1.87 1.43
C ASP A 324 -15.04 -0.52 1.83
N THR A 325 -14.23 0.41 2.33
CA THR A 325 -14.63 1.82 2.38
C THR A 325 -15.01 2.25 0.96
N GLU A 326 -16.09 3.03 0.81
CA GLU A 326 -16.59 3.41 -0.52
C GLU A 326 -15.43 3.83 -1.46
N PRO A 327 -15.42 3.34 -2.72
CA PRO A 327 -14.33 3.57 -3.66
C PRO A 327 -14.40 5.00 -4.22
N SER A 328 -14.29 6.01 -3.37
CA SER A 328 -14.20 7.41 -3.77
C SER A 328 -12.77 7.77 -4.21
N THR A 329 -11.78 6.98 -3.79
CA THR A 329 -10.37 7.18 -4.16
C THR A 329 -9.87 5.96 -4.91
N ARG A 330 -10.16 5.93 -6.22
CA ARG A 330 -9.51 5.01 -7.17
C ARG A 330 -7.99 5.06 -6.95
N VAL A 331 -7.30 3.93 -7.08
CA VAL A 331 -5.86 3.92 -7.34
C VAL A 331 -5.68 4.70 -8.65
N THR A 332 -5.41 5.99 -8.54
CA THR A 332 -5.23 6.89 -9.67
C THR A 332 -3.78 7.28 -9.63
N ALA A 333 -2.97 6.50 -10.33
CA ALA A 333 -1.70 6.98 -10.85
C ALA A 333 -2.02 7.90 -12.04
N ARG A 334 -2.48 9.12 -11.75
CA ARG A 334 -2.67 10.17 -12.75
C ARG A 334 -2.00 11.43 -12.27
#